data_AF-A0A1X7IU06-F1
#
_entry.id   AF-A0A1X7IU06-F1
#
_cell.length_a   1.000
_cell.length_b   1.000
_cell.length_c   1.000
_cell.angle_alpha   90.00
_cell.angle_beta   90.00
_cell.angle_gamma   90.00
#
_symmetry.space_group_name_H-M   'P 1'
#
loop_
_entity.id
_entity.type
_entity.pdbx_description
1 polymer ?
#
loop_
_entity_poly.entity_id
_entity_poly.type
_entity_poly.pdbx_seq_one_letter_code
_entity_poly.pdbx_strand_id
1 'polypeptide(L)'
;MALEPAIARLVNDFIAAGRPSSRQQSFADRRAGYIASTVLAGETETRVQVEDISLEGMPLRVVSPLNASGTLPTVIYYHGGCFVSGGFATHDNQLRQLAFHSGCRVIAVQYRLAPEHTYPAAHDDAERAAILIRQHAMNLGVDSERITLAGDSAGGHIALVTALRLKAAGESLPANLMLIYPMLDAGATLPSYRQNGEDYVITRDTLLSGFEAYFPGTDVMHPEASPLWREDFAGLPPVHIITAEYDPLRDEGERLYSRLTEQGVTASCQRYLGAIHGFFQLSSISLTARDAMRDIAWRTASTE
;
A
#
# COMPACT_ATOMS: atom_id res chain seq x y z
N MET A 1 21.10 15.18 -7.95
CA MET A 1 20.11 14.29 -7.31
C MET A 1 20.84 13.42 -6.31
N ALA A 2 20.32 13.28 -5.08
CA ALA A 2 20.95 12.52 -4.01
C ALA A 2 20.21 11.19 -3.77
N LEU A 3 20.11 10.35 -4.80
CA LEU A 3 19.56 9.00 -4.70
C LEU A 3 20.60 8.06 -4.08
N GLU A 4 20.14 7.01 -3.38
CA GLU A 4 21.03 5.90 -3.05
C GLU A 4 21.66 5.31 -4.33
N PRO A 5 22.96 4.95 -4.33
CA PRO A 5 23.66 4.57 -5.56
C PRO A 5 22.99 3.44 -6.36
N ALA A 6 22.34 2.48 -5.69
CA ALA A 6 21.64 1.40 -6.39
C ALA A 6 20.28 1.82 -6.97
N ILE A 7 19.54 2.68 -6.27
CA ILE A 7 18.32 3.30 -6.81
C ILE A 7 18.68 4.19 -8.01
N ALA A 8 19.78 4.95 -7.92
CA ALA A 8 20.27 5.78 -9.02
C ALA A 8 20.55 4.96 -10.28
N ARG A 9 21.08 3.72 -10.15
CA ARG A 9 21.27 2.82 -11.30
C ARG A 9 19.94 2.44 -11.95
N LEU A 10 18.95 2.01 -11.15
CA LEU A 10 17.61 1.68 -11.69
C LEU A 10 16.98 2.86 -12.43
N VAL A 11 17.08 4.06 -11.86
CA VAL A 11 16.58 5.29 -12.49
C VAL A 11 17.32 5.59 -13.79
N ASN A 12 18.65 5.48 -13.81
CA ASN A 12 19.44 5.69 -15.02
C ASN A 12 19.13 4.65 -16.11
N ASP A 13 18.94 3.38 -15.74
CA ASP A 13 18.59 2.31 -16.69
C ASP A 13 17.20 2.56 -17.31
N PHE A 14 16.23 2.99 -16.50
CA PHE A 14 14.90 3.40 -16.99
C PHE A 14 14.97 4.60 -17.95
N ILE A 15 15.76 5.61 -17.62
CA ILE A 15 16.00 6.78 -18.48
C ILE A 15 16.68 6.35 -19.79
N ALA A 16 17.70 5.49 -19.72
CA ALA A 16 18.43 4.99 -20.88
C ALA A 16 17.55 4.13 -21.80
N ALA A 17 16.58 3.40 -21.23
CA ALA A 17 15.56 2.68 -21.97
C ALA A 17 14.50 3.58 -22.63
N GLY A 18 14.61 4.91 -22.50
CA GLY A 18 13.73 5.87 -23.14
C GLY A 18 12.42 6.12 -22.40
N ARG A 19 12.36 5.85 -21.08
CA ARG A 19 11.19 6.08 -20.22
C ARG A 19 9.92 5.42 -20.79
N PRO A 20 9.90 4.08 -20.96
CA PRO A 20 8.78 3.38 -21.58
C PRO A 20 7.46 3.70 -20.88
N SER A 21 6.44 4.06 -21.68
CA SER A 21 5.10 4.38 -21.18
C SER A 21 4.33 3.11 -20.80
N SER A 22 3.63 3.15 -19.68
CA SER A 22 2.73 2.05 -19.26
C SER A 22 1.50 1.94 -20.16
N ARG A 23 1.08 3.03 -20.81
CA ARG A 23 -0.04 3.02 -21.77
C ARG A 23 0.29 2.29 -23.07
N GLN A 24 1.58 2.09 -23.36
CA GLN A 24 2.05 1.35 -24.54
C GLN A 24 2.26 -0.15 -24.26
N GLN A 25 2.06 -0.60 -23.02
CA GLN A 25 2.22 -2.00 -22.61
C GLN A 25 0.85 -2.66 -22.46
N SER A 26 0.79 -3.97 -22.72
CA SER A 26 -0.39 -4.73 -22.33
C SER A 26 -0.48 -4.86 -20.81
N PHE A 27 -1.67 -5.06 -20.26
CA PHE A 27 -1.83 -5.32 -18.82
C PHE A 27 -1.12 -6.60 -18.38
N ALA A 28 -1.02 -7.60 -19.26
CA ALA A 28 -0.25 -8.82 -19.00
C ALA A 28 1.26 -8.51 -18.85
N ASP A 29 1.83 -7.67 -19.72
CA ASP A 29 3.25 -7.28 -19.63
C ASP A 29 3.52 -6.46 -18.37
N ARG A 30 2.62 -5.55 -18.00
CA ARG A 30 2.71 -4.77 -16.75
C ARG A 30 2.72 -5.69 -15.52
N ARG A 31 1.88 -6.73 -15.51
CA ARG A 31 1.82 -7.72 -14.42
C ARG A 31 3.10 -8.58 -14.39
N ALA A 32 3.55 -9.06 -15.54
CA ALA A 32 4.77 -9.86 -15.66
C ALA A 32 6.01 -9.06 -15.24
N GLY A 33 6.12 -7.80 -15.66
CA GLY A 33 7.19 -6.89 -15.26
C GLY A 33 7.24 -6.67 -13.75
N TYR A 34 6.07 -6.55 -13.10
CA TYR A 34 6.03 -6.39 -11.65
C TYR A 34 6.45 -7.66 -10.90
N ILE A 35 6.08 -8.84 -11.41
CA ILE A 35 6.59 -10.12 -10.88
C ILE A 35 8.10 -10.21 -11.06
N ALA A 36 8.63 -9.79 -12.21
CA ALA A 36 10.07 -9.83 -12.48
C ALA A 36 10.88 -8.91 -11.55
N SER A 37 10.30 -7.79 -11.07
CA SER A 37 11.00 -6.89 -10.15
C SER A 37 11.15 -7.44 -8.72
N THR A 38 10.50 -8.55 -8.38
CA THR A 38 10.59 -9.17 -7.03
C THR A 38 12.01 -9.59 -6.65
N VAL A 39 12.90 -9.79 -7.63
CA VAL A 39 14.33 -10.03 -7.39
C VAL A 39 15.02 -8.88 -6.64
N LEU A 40 14.44 -7.68 -6.66
CA LEU A 40 14.92 -6.50 -5.94
C LEU A 40 14.50 -6.47 -4.45
N ALA A 41 13.60 -7.37 -4.03
CA ALA A 41 13.13 -7.46 -2.65
C ALA A 41 14.14 -8.10 -1.70
N GLY A 42 15.12 -8.85 -2.23
CA GLY A 42 16.18 -9.49 -1.45
C GLY A 42 15.89 -10.93 -1.10
N GLU A 43 16.68 -11.49 -0.19
CA GLU A 43 16.46 -12.85 0.28
C GLU A 43 15.10 -12.96 0.96
N THR A 44 14.38 -14.02 0.63
CA THR A 44 13.09 -14.34 1.24
C THR A 44 13.28 -14.59 2.73
N GLU A 45 12.55 -13.88 3.58
CA GLU A 45 12.51 -14.14 5.01
C GLU A 45 11.80 -15.49 5.29
N THR A 46 12.56 -16.45 5.84
CA THR A 46 12.08 -17.83 6.09
C THR A 46 11.66 -18.06 7.54
N ARG A 47 11.91 -17.11 8.45
CA ARG A 47 11.59 -17.20 9.88
C ARG A 47 10.15 -16.81 10.20
N VAL A 48 9.22 -17.24 9.34
CA VAL A 48 7.77 -17.05 9.46
C VAL A 48 7.04 -18.24 8.85
N GLN A 49 5.79 -18.47 9.26
CA GLN A 49 4.88 -19.41 8.60
C GLN A 49 4.00 -18.66 7.61
N VAL A 50 3.74 -19.27 6.45
CA VAL A 50 2.86 -18.71 5.41
C VAL A 50 1.81 -19.73 5.03
N GLU A 51 0.55 -19.31 5.03
CA GLU A 51 -0.60 -20.12 4.65
C GLU A 51 -1.53 -19.32 3.74
N ASP A 52 -1.96 -19.92 2.63
CA ASP A 52 -3.01 -19.36 1.79
C ASP A 52 -4.33 -20.01 2.19
N ILE A 53 -5.32 -19.19 2.56
CA ILE A 53 -6.63 -19.63 3.00
C ILE A 53 -7.73 -18.98 2.16
N SER A 54 -8.94 -19.56 2.23
CA SER A 54 -10.15 -18.94 1.70
C SER A 54 -11.16 -18.78 2.83
N LEU A 55 -11.45 -17.54 3.20
CA LEU A 55 -12.42 -17.21 4.23
C LEU A 55 -13.73 -16.79 3.57
N GLU A 56 -14.70 -17.70 3.54
CA GLU A 56 -15.98 -17.50 2.83
C GLU A 56 -15.79 -17.08 1.36
N GLY A 57 -14.80 -17.65 0.68
CA GLY A 57 -14.47 -17.29 -0.70
C GLY A 57 -13.61 -16.03 -0.85
N MET A 58 -13.21 -15.37 0.24
CA MET A 58 -12.18 -14.33 0.22
C MET A 58 -10.78 -14.97 0.29
N PRO A 59 -9.97 -14.91 -0.78
CA PRO A 59 -8.61 -15.43 -0.77
C PRO A 59 -7.68 -14.52 0.06
N LEU A 60 -7.01 -15.13 1.05
CA LEU A 60 -6.11 -14.44 1.96
C LEU A 60 -4.79 -15.19 2.06
N ARG A 61 -3.68 -14.45 2.24
CA ARG A 61 -2.40 -15.01 2.67
C ARG A 61 -2.12 -14.59 4.10
N VAL A 62 -2.02 -15.56 4.99
CA VAL A 62 -1.69 -15.37 6.40
C VAL A 62 -0.21 -15.64 6.60
N VAL A 63 0.51 -14.63 7.09
CA VAL A 63 1.92 -14.72 7.46
C VAL A 63 2.02 -14.53 8.97
N SER A 64 2.54 -15.54 9.67
CA SER A 64 2.64 -15.54 11.14
C SER A 64 4.11 -15.64 11.58
N PRO A 65 4.50 -14.95 12.67
CA PRO A 65 5.78 -15.21 13.34
C PRO A 65 5.90 -16.69 13.73
N LEU A 66 7.13 -17.23 13.71
CA LEU A 66 7.37 -18.60 14.18
C LEU A 66 6.93 -18.76 15.64
N ASN A 67 6.32 -19.91 15.95
CA ASN A 67 5.89 -20.28 17.30
C ASN A 67 4.86 -19.30 17.92
N ALA A 68 4.18 -18.51 17.10
CA ALA A 68 3.05 -17.70 17.55
C ALA A 68 1.97 -18.59 18.20
N SER A 69 1.56 -18.24 19.42
CA SER A 69 0.42 -18.88 20.09
C SER A 69 -0.57 -17.81 20.56
N GLY A 70 -1.86 -18.13 20.54
CA GLY A 70 -2.92 -17.19 20.89
C GLY A 70 -3.18 -16.11 19.84
N THR A 71 -3.83 -15.04 20.29
CA THR A 71 -4.18 -13.89 19.46
C THR A 71 -3.03 -12.89 19.36
N LEU A 72 -2.74 -12.40 18.15
CA LEU A 72 -1.68 -11.43 17.88
C LEU A 72 -2.25 -10.11 17.33
N PRO A 73 -1.57 -8.99 17.59
CA PRO A 73 -1.75 -7.78 16.78
C PRO A 73 -1.60 -8.13 15.30
N THR A 74 -2.46 -7.54 14.47
CA THR A 74 -2.59 -7.99 13.08
C THR A 74 -2.58 -6.82 12.11
N VAL A 75 -1.79 -6.98 11.04
CA VAL A 75 -1.82 -6.07 9.89
C VAL A 75 -2.64 -6.72 8.79
N ILE A 76 -3.74 -6.09 8.40
CA ILE A 76 -4.45 -6.44 7.16
C ILE A 76 -3.81 -5.62 6.05
N TYR A 77 -3.20 -6.30 5.08
CA TYR A 77 -2.36 -5.66 4.08
C TYR A 77 -3.02 -5.67 2.69
N TYR A 78 -3.06 -4.49 2.06
CA TYR A 78 -3.48 -4.31 0.67
C TYR A 78 -2.26 -3.95 -0.17
N HIS A 79 -1.97 -4.77 -1.18
CA HIS A 79 -0.79 -4.58 -2.01
C HIS A 79 -0.88 -3.38 -2.96
N GLY A 80 0.25 -2.78 -3.32
CA GLY A 80 0.34 -1.80 -4.40
C GLY A 80 0.28 -2.42 -5.80
N GLY A 81 0.41 -1.58 -6.82
CA GLY A 81 0.37 -2.01 -8.24
C GLY A 81 -0.67 -1.29 -9.10
N CYS A 82 -1.02 -0.05 -8.73
CA CYS A 82 -1.89 0.82 -9.52
C CYS A 82 -3.27 0.19 -9.84
N PHE A 83 -3.82 -0.64 -8.94
CA PHE A 83 -5.07 -1.41 -9.10
C PHE A 83 -5.08 -2.45 -10.24
N VAL A 84 -3.97 -2.60 -10.96
CA VAL A 84 -3.86 -3.36 -12.21
C VAL A 84 -2.95 -4.59 -12.04
N SER A 85 -1.95 -4.46 -11.18
CA SER A 85 -0.92 -5.46 -10.93
C SER A 85 -0.74 -5.69 -9.44
N GLY A 86 0.09 -6.67 -9.09
CA GLY A 86 0.41 -7.00 -7.71
C GLY A 86 -0.29 -8.28 -7.25
N GLY A 87 -0.15 -8.59 -5.96
CA GLY A 87 -0.67 -9.80 -5.35
C GLY A 87 0.37 -10.46 -4.45
N PHE A 88 0.06 -11.64 -3.94
CA PHE A 88 0.89 -12.32 -2.94
C PHE A 88 2.34 -12.51 -3.40
N ALA A 89 2.57 -12.92 -4.65
CA ALA A 89 3.92 -13.14 -5.17
C ALA A 89 4.77 -11.85 -5.19
N THR A 90 4.17 -10.72 -5.58
CA THR A 90 4.89 -9.43 -5.67
C THR A 90 5.28 -8.84 -4.31
N HIS A 91 4.53 -9.19 -3.26
CA HIS A 91 4.72 -8.63 -1.92
C HIS A 91 5.19 -9.67 -0.90
N ASP A 92 5.47 -10.90 -1.32
CA ASP A 92 5.75 -12.03 -0.42
C ASP A 92 6.87 -11.69 0.58
N ASN A 93 7.97 -11.11 0.12
CA ASN A 93 9.07 -10.77 1.01
C ASN A 93 8.71 -9.64 1.98
N GLN A 94 7.96 -8.64 1.54
CA GLN A 94 7.52 -7.53 2.39
C GLN A 94 6.59 -8.03 3.50
N LEU A 95 5.64 -8.90 3.16
CA LEU A 95 4.71 -9.49 4.13
C LEU A 95 5.46 -10.34 5.17
N ARG A 96 6.46 -11.12 4.73
CA ARG A 96 7.31 -11.94 5.61
C ARG A 96 8.19 -11.10 6.51
N GLN A 97 8.87 -10.09 5.95
CA GLN A 97 9.70 -9.17 6.72
C GLN A 97 8.88 -8.38 7.73
N LEU A 98 7.68 -7.93 7.36
CA LEU A 98 6.78 -7.22 8.25
C LEU A 98 6.35 -8.11 9.42
N ALA A 99 5.88 -9.33 9.16
CA ALA A 99 5.52 -10.28 10.22
C ALA A 99 6.72 -10.61 11.13
N PHE A 100 7.89 -10.84 10.56
CA PHE A 100 9.10 -11.15 11.30
C PHE A 100 9.56 -10.01 12.21
N HIS A 101 9.64 -8.78 11.68
CA HIS A 101 10.15 -7.63 12.43
C HIS A 101 9.15 -7.06 13.43
N SER A 102 7.85 -7.14 13.14
CA SER A 102 6.81 -6.60 14.03
C SER A 102 6.35 -7.60 15.08
N GLY A 103 6.52 -8.91 14.86
CA GLY A 103 5.86 -9.93 15.65
C GLY A 103 4.33 -9.95 15.48
N CYS A 104 3.79 -9.19 14.52
CA CYS A 104 2.38 -9.19 14.17
C CYS A 104 2.07 -10.33 13.21
N ARG A 105 0.81 -10.77 13.22
CA ARG A 105 0.26 -11.52 12.10
C ARG A 105 0.00 -10.57 10.94
N VAL A 106 0.36 -10.96 9.72
CA VAL A 106 0.07 -10.18 8.52
C VAL A 106 -0.90 -10.97 7.65
N ILE A 107 -2.06 -10.41 7.34
CA ILE A 107 -3.08 -11.02 6.49
C ILE A 107 -3.21 -10.18 5.24
N ALA A 108 -2.64 -10.64 4.13
CA ALA A 108 -2.75 -9.98 2.85
C ALA A 108 -4.04 -10.37 2.13
N VAL A 109 -4.75 -9.38 1.58
CA VAL A 109 -6.00 -9.58 0.86
C VAL A 109 -5.72 -9.66 -0.64
N GLN A 110 -6.20 -10.72 -1.29
CA GLN A 110 -6.17 -10.81 -2.75
C GLN A 110 -7.46 -10.24 -3.33
N TYR A 111 -7.44 -8.93 -3.53
CA TYR A 111 -8.54 -8.18 -4.14
C TYR A 111 -8.52 -8.27 -5.67
N ARG A 112 -9.68 -8.11 -6.30
CA ARG A 112 -9.84 -8.15 -7.76
C ARG A 112 -9.17 -6.94 -8.44
N LEU A 113 -8.54 -7.18 -9.59
CA LEU A 113 -7.75 -6.18 -10.32
C LEU A 113 -8.43 -5.71 -11.61
N ALA A 114 -8.12 -4.49 -12.00
CA ALA A 114 -8.45 -3.94 -13.30
C ALA A 114 -7.54 -4.52 -14.40
N PRO A 115 -8.01 -4.56 -15.66
CA PRO A 115 -9.31 -4.08 -16.15
C PRO A 115 -10.46 -5.08 -16.01
N GLU A 116 -10.21 -6.33 -15.63
CA GLU A 116 -11.23 -7.38 -15.54
C GLU A 116 -12.31 -7.04 -14.51
N HIS A 117 -11.90 -6.34 -13.45
CA HIS A 117 -12.78 -5.87 -12.39
C HIS A 117 -12.45 -4.40 -12.06
N THR A 118 -13.28 -3.51 -12.58
CA THR A 118 -13.17 -2.06 -12.35
C THR A 118 -13.79 -1.67 -11.01
N TYR A 119 -13.67 -0.39 -10.65
CA TYR A 119 -14.34 0.22 -9.52
C TYR A 119 -15.84 -0.15 -9.49
N PRO A 120 -16.39 -0.56 -8.32
CA PRO A 120 -15.79 -0.59 -6.99
C PRO A 120 -15.14 -1.92 -6.54
N ALA A 121 -14.82 -2.86 -7.44
CA ALA A 121 -14.49 -4.24 -7.07
C ALA A 121 -13.40 -4.42 -5.98
N ALA A 122 -12.21 -3.83 -6.17
CA ALA A 122 -11.14 -3.90 -5.16
C ALA A 122 -11.54 -3.28 -3.80
N HIS A 123 -12.34 -2.22 -3.80
CA HIS A 123 -12.82 -1.58 -2.59
C HIS A 123 -13.81 -2.46 -1.84
N ASP A 124 -14.75 -3.07 -2.56
CA ASP A 124 -15.72 -4.00 -1.98
C ASP A 124 -15.02 -5.25 -1.41
N ASP A 125 -14.00 -5.75 -2.10
CA ASP A 125 -13.22 -6.90 -1.62
C ASP A 125 -12.44 -6.56 -0.35
N ALA A 126 -11.82 -5.37 -0.28
CA ALA A 126 -11.05 -4.92 0.86
C ALA A 126 -11.93 -4.69 2.11
N GLU A 127 -13.05 -4.01 1.95
CA GLU A 127 -14.05 -3.81 3.02
C GLU A 127 -14.58 -5.15 3.54
N ARG A 128 -14.99 -6.03 2.62
CA ARG A 128 -15.46 -7.37 2.97
C ARG A 128 -14.38 -8.17 3.71
N ALA A 129 -13.14 -8.12 3.26
CA ALA A 129 -12.03 -8.82 3.91
C ALA A 129 -11.80 -8.29 5.33
N ALA A 130 -11.80 -6.98 5.54
CA ALA A 130 -11.64 -6.37 6.87
C ALA A 130 -12.73 -6.82 7.85
N ILE A 131 -14.00 -6.85 7.39
CA ILE A 131 -15.14 -7.33 8.18
C ILE A 131 -14.98 -8.82 8.50
N LEU A 132 -14.71 -9.66 7.51
CA LEU A 132 -14.57 -11.11 7.70
C LEU A 132 -13.41 -11.47 8.64
N ILE A 133 -12.25 -10.83 8.48
CA ILE A 133 -11.08 -11.06 9.33
C ILE A 133 -11.41 -10.73 10.79
N ARG A 134 -12.13 -9.64 11.05
CA ARG A 134 -12.57 -9.27 12.40
C ARG A 134 -13.61 -10.26 12.95
N GLN A 135 -14.59 -10.65 12.16
CA GLN A 135 -15.62 -11.62 12.57
C GLN A 135 -15.03 -12.98 12.93
N HIS A 136 -14.01 -13.42 12.19
CA HIS A 136 -13.29 -14.68 12.41
C HIS A 136 -12.00 -14.50 13.22
N ALA A 137 -11.86 -13.40 13.96
CA ALA A 137 -10.60 -13.04 14.61
C ALA A 137 -10.04 -14.14 15.50
N MET A 138 -10.87 -14.75 16.36
CA MET A 138 -10.42 -15.86 17.22
C MET A 138 -9.88 -17.06 16.42
N ASN A 139 -10.55 -17.42 15.32
CA ASN A 139 -10.15 -18.56 14.47
C ASN A 139 -8.82 -18.28 13.75
N LEU A 140 -8.56 -17.02 13.40
CA LEU A 140 -7.34 -16.57 12.75
C LEU A 140 -6.22 -16.22 13.75
N GLY A 141 -6.47 -16.32 15.06
CA GLY A 141 -5.56 -15.83 16.09
C GLY A 141 -5.33 -14.31 16.00
N VAL A 142 -6.31 -13.54 15.57
CA VAL A 142 -6.23 -12.08 15.47
C VAL A 142 -6.73 -11.47 16.79
N ASP A 143 -5.97 -10.53 17.33
CA ASP A 143 -6.47 -9.60 18.35
C ASP A 143 -7.30 -8.52 17.65
N SER A 144 -8.63 -8.59 17.78
CA SER A 144 -9.55 -7.68 17.09
C SER A 144 -9.38 -6.22 17.49
N GLU A 145 -8.87 -5.95 18.70
CA GLU A 145 -8.66 -4.59 19.18
C GLU A 145 -7.34 -4.00 18.69
N ARG A 146 -6.49 -4.80 18.05
CA ARG A 146 -5.15 -4.40 17.57
C ARG A 146 -4.95 -4.72 16.09
N ILE A 147 -5.96 -4.38 15.28
CA ILE A 147 -5.90 -4.47 13.81
C ILE A 147 -5.37 -3.16 13.22
N THR A 148 -4.34 -3.24 12.40
CA THR A 148 -3.88 -2.14 11.54
C THR A 148 -4.28 -2.43 10.09
N LEU A 149 -4.89 -1.47 9.41
CA LEU A 149 -4.98 -1.54 7.94
C LEU A 149 -3.73 -0.90 7.34
N ALA A 150 -3.05 -1.63 6.47
CA ALA A 150 -1.84 -1.15 5.82
C ALA A 150 -1.90 -1.39 4.31
N GLY A 151 -1.17 -0.57 3.57
CA GLY A 151 -0.94 -0.82 2.17
C GLY A 151 -0.05 0.23 1.53
N ASP A 152 0.47 -0.12 0.38
CA ASP A 152 1.41 0.71 -0.36
C ASP A 152 0.85 1.17 -1.70
N SER A 153 1.10 2.43 -2.09
CA SER A 153 0.62 3.00 -3.36
C SER A 153 -0.92 2.89 -3.47
N ALA A 154 -1.44 2.20 -4.50
CA ALA A 154 -2.86 1.84 -4.60
C ALA A 154 -3.39 1.02 -3.42
N GLY A 155 -2.56 0.22 -2.75
CA GLY A 155 -2.91 -0.46 -1.51
C GLY A 155 -3.12 0.51 -0.34
N GLY A 156 -2.33 1.58 -0.28
CA GLY A 156 -2.51 2.66 0.71
C GLY A 156 -3.80 3.45 0.46
N HIS A 157 -4.16 3.64 -0.81
CA HIS A 157 -5.48 4.15 -1.19
C HIS A 157 -6.61 3.26 -0.64
N ILE A 158 -6.54 1.96 -0.93
CA ILE A 158 -7.55 0.97 -0.51
C ILE A 158 -7.66 0.93 1.02
N ALA A 159 -6.53 0.98 1.75
CA ALA A 159 -6.53 1.02 3.20
C ALA A 159 -7.31 2.23 3.76
N LEU A 160 -7.05 3.43 3.23
CA LEU A 160 -7.73 4.65 3.65
C LEU A 160 -9.23 4.61 3.33
N VAL A 161 -9.60 4.24 2.10
CA VAL A 161 -11.01 4.20 1.69
C VAL A 161 -11.76 3.09 2.44
N THR A 162 -11.13 1.95 2.72
CA THR A 162 -11.73 0.90 3.55
C THR A 162 -12.07 1.42 4.94
N ALA A 163 -11.16 2.15 5.60
CA ALA A 163 -11.44 2.74 6.91
C ALA A 163 -12.59 3.76 6.87
N LEU A 164 -12.67 4.56 5.80
CA LEU A 164 -13.77 5.50 5.58
C LEU A 164 -15.11 4.78 5.37
N ARG A 165 -15.13 3.70 4.59
CA ARG A 165 -16.32 2.88 4.35
C ARG A 165 -16.81 2.21 5.63
N LEU A 166 -15.91 1.58 6.39
CA LEU A 166 -16.23 0.99 7.70
C LEU A 166 -16.84 2.04 8.63
N LYS A 167 -16.27 3.25 8.68
CA LYS A 167 -16.81 4.35 9.48
C LYS A 167 -18.22 4.74 9.03
N ALA A 168 -18.43 4.90 7.73
CA ALA A 168 -19.73 5.27 7.17
C ALA A 168 -20.80 4.21 7.41
N ALA A 169 -20.41 2.93 7.43
CA ALA A 169 -21.29 1.79 7.73
C ALA A 169 -21.57 1.59 9.23
N GLY A 170 -20.85 2.30 10.12
CA GLY A 170 -20.95 2.09 11.57
C GLY A 170 -20.28 0.80 12.05
N GLU A 171 -19.38 0.23 11.25
CA GLU A 171 -18.59 -0.95 11.59
C GLU A 171 -17.43 -0.61 12.54
N SER A 172 -16.89 -1.63 13.22
CA SER A 172 -15.72 -1.46 14.09
C SER A 172 -14.47 -1.06 13.29
N LEU A 173 -13.90 0.09 13.64
CA LEU A 173 -12.69 0.62 12.99
C LEU A 173 -11.42 -0.16 13.37
N PRO A 174 -10.41 -0.18 12.50
CA PRO A 174 -9.08 -0.64 12.88
C PRO A 174 -8.48 0.27 13.96
N ALA A 175 -7.49 -0.24 14.69
CA ALA A 175 -6.74 0.54 15.68
C ALA A 175 -5.84 1.60 15.03
N ASN A 176 -5.28 1.31 13.85
CA ASN A 176 -4.37 2.21 13.13
C ASN A 176 -4.50 2.08 11.61
N LEU A 177 -4.08 3.12 10.89
CA LEU A 177 -3.81 3.09 9.45
C LEU A 177 -2.31 3.33 9.17
N MET A 178 -1.73 2.49 8.33
CA MET A 178 -0.35 2.61 7.84
C MET A 178 -0.35 2.78 6.32
N LEU A 179 -0.20 4.02 5.86
CA LEU A 179 -0.33 4.40 4.45
C LEU A 179 1.05 4.64 3.84
N ILE A 180 1.52 3.72 3.01
CA ILE A 180 2.86 3.76 2.44
C ILE A 180 2.77 4.38 1.04
N TYR A 181 3.28 5.61 0.87
CA TYR A 181 3.24 6.42 -0.36
C TYR A 181 1.90 6.32 -1.13
N PRO A 182 0.75 6.57 -0.47
CA PRO A 182 -0.57 6.25 -1.00
C PRO A 182 -0.93 7.05 -2.27
N MET A 183 -1.71 6.44 -3.17
CA MET A 183 -2.35 7.11 -4.32
C MET A 183 -3.66 7.78 -3.89
N LEU A 184 -3.84 9.09 -4.05
CA LEU A 184 -4.91 9.85 -3.38
C LEU A 184 -5.62 10.90 -4.25
N ASP A 185 -5.06 11.31 -5.39
CA ASP A 185 -5.67 12.27 -6.32
C ASP A 185 -5.57 11.77 -7.78
N ALA A 186 -6.68 11.23 -8.31
CA ALA A 186 -6.80 10.83 -9.71
C ALA A 186 -6.65 12.01 -10.68
N GLY A 187 -6.80 13.26 -10.21
CA GLY A 187 -6.53 14.46 -11.00
C GLY A 187 -5.04 14.75 -11.23
N ALA A 188 -4.15 14.15 -10.43
CA ALA A 188 -2.70 14.34 -10.47
C ALA A 188 -2.28 15.82 -10.56
N THR A 189 -2.87 16.66 -9.71
CA THR A 189 -2.79 18.13 -9.84
C THR A 189 -1.60 18.75 -9.10
N LEU A 190 -1.08 18.05 -8.08
CA LEU A 190 -0.05 18.58 -7.18
C LEU A 190 1.35 18.69 -7.82
N PRO A 191 2.22 19.59 -7.34
CA PRO A 191 3.51 19.88 -7.96
C PRO A 191 4.45 18.68 -8.12
N SER A 192 4.47 17.75 -7.16
CA SER A 192 5.32 16.54 -7.22
C SER A 192 5.09 15.70 -8.46
N TYR A 193 3.87 15.66 -9.02
CA TYR A 193 3.62 14.97 -10.30
C TYR A 193 4.39 15.58 -11.47
N ARG A 194 4.65 16.89 -11.47
CA ARG A 194 5.48 17.53 -12.49
C ARG A 194 6.97 17.41 -12.18
N GLN A 195 7.34 17.50 -10.92
CA GLN A 195 8.75 17.46 -10.48
C GLN A 195 9.35 16.06 -10.60
N ASN A 196 8.57 15.03 -10.29
CA ASN A 196 9.04 13.65 -10.13
C ASN A 196 8.36 12.68 -11.11
N GLY A 197 7.49 13.16 -12.01
CA GLY A 197 6.62 12.33 -12.83
C GLY A 197 7.22 11.67 -14.05
N GLU A 198 8.46 11.98 -14.43
CA GLU A 198 9.02 11.55 -15.72
C GLU A 198 10.21 10.61 -15.58
N ASP A 199 11.07 10.83 -14.59
CA ASP A 199 12.40 10.20 -14.55
C ASP A 199 12.50 8.99 -13.59
N TYR A 200 11.62 8.86 -12.58
CA TYR A 200 11.84 7.98 -11.43
C TYR A 200 11.10 6.63 -11.48
N VAL A 201 11.27 5.86 -12.56
CA VAL A 201 10.71 4.51 -12.82
C VAL A 201 9.17 4.47 -12.83
N ILE A 202 8.53 4.83 -11.71
CA ILE A 202 7.09 5.03 -11.61
C ILE A 202 6.77 6.46 -11.95
N THR A 203 6.18 6.64 -13.13
CA THR A 203 5.89 7.94 -13.72
C THR A 203 4.45 8.37 -13.46
N ARG A 204 4.18 9.66 -13.69
CA ARG A 204 2.82 10.21 -13.79
C ARG A 204 1.99 9.42 -14.82
N ASP A 205 2.62 9.03 -15.94
CA ASP A 205 1.99 8.21 -16.97
C ASP A 205 1.51 6.87 -16.38
N THR A 206 2.38 6.15 -15.68
CA THR A 206 2.07 4.88 -15.02
C THR A 206 0.93 5.00 -14.02
N LEU A 207 1.00 5.98 -13.11
CA LEU A 207 0.02 6.18 -12.05
C LEU A 207 -1.37 6.51 -12.61
N LEU A 208 -1.45 7.46 -13.54
CA LEU A 208 -2.72 7.84 -14.17
C LEU A 208 -3.30 6.72 -15.03
N SER A 209 -2.47 5.92 -15.69
CA SER A 209 -2.97 4.75 -16.44
C SER A 209 -3.62 3.70 -15.53
N GLY A 210 -3.22 3.63 -14.26
CA GLY A 210 -3.85 2.79 -13.25
C GLY A 210 -5.22 3.30 -12.83
N PHE A 211 -5.32 4.60 -12.52
CA PHE A 211 -6.60 5.25 -12.24
C PHE A 211 -7.57 5.11 -13.43
N GLU A 212 -7.12 5.36 -14.66
CA GLU A 212 -7.94 5.20 -15.87
C GLU A 212 -8.45 3.77 -16.07
N ALA A 213 -7.60 2.77 -15.81
CA ALA A 213 -7.97 1.37 -15.97
C ALA A 213 -8.99 0.92 -14.91
N TYR A 214 -8.84 1.39 -13.66
CA TYR A 214 -9.68 0.95 -12.55
C TYR A 214 -10.95 1.79 -12.37
N PHE A 215 -10.94 3.09 -12.69
CA PHE A 215 -12.07 4.01 -12.54
C PHE A 215 -12.67 4.47 -13.89
N PRO A 216 -12.94 3.58 -14.87
CA PRO A 216 -13.44 4.02 -16.17
C PRO A 216 -14.81 4.70 -16.03
N GLY A 217 -14.94 5.90 -16.60
CA GLY A 217 -16.17 6.68 -16.55
C GLY A 217 -16.52 7.26 -15.18
N THR A 218 -15.65 7.12 -14.18
CA THR A 218 -15.81 7.77 -12.88
C THR A 218 -15.17 9.16 -12.92
N ASP A 219 -15.82 10.15 -12.32
CA ASP A 219 -15.26 11.49 -12.21
C ASP A 219 -13.95 11.45 -11.41
N VAL A 220 -12.91 12.15 -11.88
CA VAL A 220 -11.62 12.20 -11.17
C VAL A 220 -11.74 12.82 -9.78
N MET A 221 -12.75 13.66 -9.53
CA MET A 221 -13.09 14.22 -8.23
C MET A 221 -14.05 13.34 -7.40
N HIS A 222 -14.40 12.14 -7.90
CA HIS A 222 -15.21 11.21 -7.12
C HIS A 222 -14.50 10.93 -5.77
N PRO A 223 -15.22 10.95 -4.63
CA PRO A 223 -14.60 10.91 -3.31
C PRO A 223 -13.86 9.59 -2.99
N GLU A 224 -14.08 8.54 -3.77
CA GLU A 224 -13.29 7.30 -3.69
C GLU A 224 -12.24 7.17 -4.81
N ALA A 225 -12.27 8.00 -5.86
CA ALA A 225 -11.16 8.08 -6.82
C ALA A 225 -10.06 9.02 -6.31
N SER A 226 -10.47 10.15 -5.71
CA SER A 226 -9.58 11.14 -5.11
C SER A 226 -9.95 11.39 -3.64
N PRO A 227 -9.69 10.42 -2.74
CA PRO A 227 -10.03 10.54 -1.34
C PRO A 227 -9.33 11.72 -0.64
N LEU A 228 -8.26 12.27 -1.22
CA LEU A 228 -7.56 13.47 -0.69
C LEU A 228 -8.50 14.65 -0.42
N TRP A 229 -9.57 14.78 -1.21
CA TRP A 229 -10.46 15.93 -1.20
C TRP A 229 -11.71 15.75 -0.34
N ARG A 230 -11.77 14.66 0.44
CA ARG A 230 -12.89 14.40 1.35
C ARG A 230 -12.86 15.31 2.59
N GLU A 231 -14.05 15.56 3.13
CA GLU A 231 -14.29 16.39 4.32
C GLU A 231 -14.81 15.58 5.51
N ASP A 232 -14.80 14.26 5.40
CA ASP A 232 -15.33 13.34 6.40
C ASP A 232 -14.23 12.45 6.99
N PHE A 233 -13.05 12.99 7.31
CA PHE A 233 -12.00 12.23 7.99
C PHE A 233 -12.19 12.11 9.51
N ALA A 234 -12.86 13.09 10.15
CA ALA A 234 -13.09 13.10 11.59
C ALA A 234 -13.62 11.75 12.11
N GLY A 235 -13.01 11.22 13.17
CA GLY A 235 -13.33 9.92 13.75
C GLY A 235 -12.63 8.71 13.11
N LEU A 236 -11.75 8.92 12.11
CA LEU A 236 -10.80 7.88 11.70
C LEU A 236 -9.79 7.58 12.83
N PRO A 237 -9.24 6.36 12.90
CA PRO A 237 -8.19 6.01 13.85
C PRO A 237 -6.87 6.72 13.50
N PRO A 238 -5.86 6.65 14.39
CA PRO A 238 -4.53 7.21 14.10
C PRO A 238 -3.97 6.75 12.75
N VAL A 239 -3.38 7.68 12.01
CA VAL A 239 -2.84 7.45 10.67
C VAL A 239 -1.35 7.78 10.62
N HIS A 240 -0.53 6.82 10.16
CA HIS A 240 0.85 7.07 9.80
C HIS A 240 0.99 7.06 8.27
N ILE A 241 1.62 8.10 7.73
CA ILE A 241 1.83 8.28 6.29
C ILE A 241 3.33 8.28 6.01
N ILE A 242 3.74 7.47 5.05
CA ILE A 242 5.11 7.45 4.54
C ILE A 242 5.14 8.05 3.14
N THR A 243 6.10 8.92 2.85
CA THR A 243 6.35 9.45 1.50
C THR A 243 7.81 9.27 1.11
N ALA A 244 8.09 9.34 -0.19
CA ALA A 244 9.45 9.33 -0.74
C ALA A 244 9.76 10.67 -1.43
N GLU A 245 11.00 11.14 -1.33
CA GLU A 245 11.40 12.46 -1.83
C GLU A 245 11.19 12.62 -3.35
N TYR A 246 11.55 11.59 -4.12
CA TYR A 246 11.47 11.55 -5.58
C TYR A 246 10.27 10.69 -6.05
N ASP A 247 9.10 11.01 -5.49
CA ASP A 247 7.83 10.33 -5.79
C ASP A 247 6.82 11.34 -6.37
N PRO A 248 6.13 11.03 -7.48
CA PRO A 248 4.99 11.83 -7.96
C PRO A 248 3.90 12.03 -6.90
N LEU A 249 3.69 11.05 -6.02
CA LEU A 249 2.65 11.04 -4.99
C LEU A 249 3.06 11.73 -3.68
N ARG A 250 4.29 12.27 -3.60
CA ARG A 250 4.82 12.87 -2.37
C ARG A 250 3.88 13.94 -1.79
N ASP A 251 3.49 14.91 -2.62
CA ASP A 251 2.74 16.06 -2.13
C ASP A 251 1.31 15.69 -1.74
N GLU A 252 0.69 14.67 -2.33
CA GLU A 252 -0.65 14.22 -1.93
C GLU A 252 -0.64 13.47 -0.60
N GLY A 253 0.37 12.65 -0.33
CA GLY A 253 0.55 12.03 0.98
C GLY A 253 0.74 13.07 2.09
N GLU A 254 1.57 14.09 1.84
CA GLU A 254 1.81 15.19 2.79
C GLU A 254 0.60 16.12 2.94
N ARG A 255 -0.17 16.31 1.87
CA ARG A 255 -1.43 17.04 1.93
C ARG A 255 -2.47 16.27 2.75
N LEU A 256 -2.53 14.93 2.63
CA LEU A 256 -3.43 14.12 3.44
C LEU A 256 -3.13 14.28 4.93
N TYR A 257 -1.87 14.30 5.34
CA TYR A 257 -1.50 14.58 6.74
C TYR A 257 -2.11 15.90 7.24
N SER A 258 -1.98 16.96 6.46
CA SER A 258 -2.54 18.27 6.80
C SER A 258 -4.06 18.19 6.94
N ARG A 259 -4.73 17.53 5.98
CA ARG A 259 -6.19 17.38 5.94
C ARG A 259 -6.77 16.52 7.07
N LEU A 260 -6.06 15.47 7.46
CA LEU A 260 -6.40 14.63 8.62
C LEU A 260 -6.29 15.45 9.91
N THR A 261 -5.18 16.18 10.08
CA THR A 261 -4.93 17.02 11.26
C THR A 261 -5.96 18.15 11.38
N GLU A 262 -6.29 18.83 10.28
CA GLU A 262 -7.32 19.87 10.21
C GLU A 262 -8.72 19.35 10.61
N GLN A 263 -8.97 18.05 10.46
CA GLN A 263 -10.22 17.38 10.81
C GLN A 263 -10.15 16.62 12.15
N GLY A 264 -9.10 16.87 12.94
CA GLY A 264 -8.96 16.34 14.29
C GLY A 264 -8.53 14.87 14.38
N VAL A 265 -8.02 14.29 13.29
CA VAL A 265 -7.46 12.92 13.29
C VAL A 265 -6.00 12.97 13.72
N THR A 266 -5.61 12.11 14.67
CA THR A 266 -4.20 11.92 15.03
C THR A 266 -3.44 11.38 13.82
N ALA A 267 -2.52 12.17 13.28
CA ALA A 267 -1.76 11.80 12.09
C ALA A 267 -0.27 12.05 12.30
N SER A 268 0.56 11.29 11.57
CA SER A 268 1.98 11.55 11.42
C SER A 268 2.40 11.31 9.97
N CYS A 269 3.43 12.02 9.52
CA CYS A 269 3.94 11.91 8.16
C CYS A 269 5.46 11.87 8.18
N GLN A 270 6.06 10.91 7.48
CA GLN A 270 7.51 10.72 7.43
C GLN A 270 7.97 10.58 5.98
N ARG A 271 8.81 11.53 5.55
CA ARG A 271 9.44 11.50 4.24
C ARG A 271 10.79 10.79 4.31
N TYR A 272 11.00 9.83 3.42
CA TYR A 272 12.29 9.19 3.19
C TYR A 272 13.04 9.90 2.05
N LEU A 273 14.16 10.52 2.39
CA LEU A 273 15.03 11.24 1.44
C LEU A 273 15.85 10.27 0.60
N GLY A 274 16.17 10.64 -0.64
CA GLY A 274 16.93 9.80 -1.56
C GLY A 274 16.18 8.56 -2.08
N ALA A 275 14.90 8.40 -1.72
CA ALA A 275 14.03 7.31 -2.12
C ALA A 275 13.10 7.71 -3.27
N ILE A 276 12.66 6.71 -4.04
CA ILE A 276 11.66 6.81 -5.13
C ILE A 276 10.37 6.10 -4.74
N HIS A 277 9.31 6.26 -5.52
CA HIS A 277 8.10 5.44 -5.36
C HIS A 277 8.41 3.94 -5.45
N GLY A 278 7.78 3.13 -4.60
CA GLY A 278 8.01 1.68 -4.54
C GLY A 278 9.29 1.26 -3.81
N PHE A 279 10.04 2.19 -3.20
CA PHE A 279 11.30 1.86 -2.53
C PHE A 279 11.15 0.81 -1.40
N PHE A 280 9.98 0.71 -0.77
CA PHE A 280 9.67 -0.31 0.25
C PHE A 280 9.88 -1.74 -0.27
N GLN A 281 9.87 -1.93 -1.59
CA GLN A 281 10.11 -3.22 -2.23
C GLN A 281 11.57 -3.47 -2.60
N LEU A 282 12.48 -2.54 -2.31
CA LEU A 282 13.87 -2.55 -2.78
C LEU A 282 14.87 -2.95 -1.69
N SER A 283 14.47 -3.76 -0.71
CA SER A 283 15.29 -4.16 0.43
C SER A 283 16.60 -4.87 0.04
N SER A 284 16.76 -5.42 -1.17
CA SER A 284 18.06 -5.99 -1.57
C SER A 284 19.11 -4.93 -1.87
N ILE A 285 18.69 -3.75 -2.31
CA ILE A 285 19.58 -2.73 -2.88
C ILE A 285 19.55 -1.38 -2.15
N SER A 286 18.59 -1.15 -1.24
CA SER A 286 18.42 0.12 -0.54
C SER A 286 18.46 -0.09 0.97
N LEU A 287 19.31 0.67 1.66
CA LEU A 287 19.32 0.72 3.13
C LEU A 287 18.07 1.44 3.64
N THR A 288 17.65 2.50 2.96
CA THR A 288 16.44 3.26 3.27
C THR A 288 15.19 2.37 3.25
N ALA A 289 15.10 1.42 2.30
CA ALA A 289 14.02 0.43 2.25
C ALA A 289 14.00 -0.49 3.48
N ARG A 290 15.17 -0.96 3.92
CA ARG A 290 15.29 -1.81 5.12
C ARG A 290 14.94 -1.06 6.39
N ASP A 291 15.37 0.19 6.50
CA ASP A 291 15.07 1.04 7.65
C ASP A 291 13.58 1.38 7.69
N ALA A 292 12.97 1.69 6.55
CA ALA A 292 11.52 1.88 6.45
C ALA A 292 10.73 0.64 6.86
N MET A 293 11.15 -0.55 6.43
CA MET A 293 10.53 -1.80 6.87
C MET A 293 10.55 -1.97 8.39
N ARG A 294 11.68 -1.64 9.04
CA ARG A 294 11.81 -1.74 10.50
C ARG A 294 10.97 -0.70 11.24
N ASP A 295 10.92 0.53 10.72
CA ASP A 295 10.08 1.60 11.26
C ASP A 295 8.59 1.24 11.16
N ILE A 296 8.14 0.82 9.98
CA ILE A 296 6.76 0.33 9.76
C ILE A 296 6.45 -0.82 10.71
N ALA A 297 7.33 -1.81 10.79
CA ALA A 297 7.14 -2.96 11.66
C ALA A 297 7.01 -2.54 13.14
N TRP A 298 7.89 -1.67 13.62
CA TRP A 298 7.83 -1.15 14.98
C TRP A 298 6.52 -0.40 15.25
N ARG A 299 6.07 0.46 14.33
CA ARG A 299 4.81 1.21 14.47
C ARG A 299 3.58 0.29 14.47
N THR A 300 3.57 -0.74 13.62
CA THR A 300 2.44 -1.70 13.57
C THR A 300 2.35 -2.58 14.83
N ALA A 301 3.47 -2.82 15.51
CA ALA A 301 3.52 -3.57 16.75
C ALA A 301 3.18 -2.72 17.98
N SER A 302 3.51 -1.42 17.93
CA SER A 302 3.36 -0.50 19.04
C SER A 302 1.90 -0.15 19.30
N THR A 303 1.55 0.03 20.58
CA THR A 303 0.23 0.50 21.03
C THR A 303 0.21 1.98 21.36
N GLU A 304 1.32 2.69 21.10
CA GLU A 304 1.57 4.09 21.43
C GLU A 304 1.91 4.89 20.17
#